data_AF-A0A7C0WUX1-F1
#
_entry.id   AF-A0A7C0WUX1-F1
#
_cell.length_a   1.000
_cell.length_b   1.000
_cell.length_c   1.000
_cell.angle_alpha   90.00
_cell.angle_beta   90.00
_cell.angle_gamma   90.00
#
_symmetry.space_group_name_H-M   'P 1'
#
loop_
_entity.id
_entity.type
_entity.pdbx_description
1 polymer ?
#
loop_
_entity_poly.entity_id
_entity_poly.type
_entity_poly.pdbx_seq_one_letter_code
_entity_poly.pdbx_strand_id
1 'polypeptide(L)'
;MKDTLAEQLLAKVMNWSPEDIVRERPDLQIMAKYKYDSYQQFFPGMRFVESIAQWLNQFETIDERTIAYNFVKGRLVFCSDAEMGQLVSMVYPDYIRPLLLKETARIIGCPEHLITKIAESQEFQVLRRQSLFLSLSDSSHIDLFRRLNREEISHEQIYA
;
A
#
# COMPACT_ATOMS: atom_id res chain seq x y z
N MET A 1 7.25 -6.21 24.79
CA MET A 1 7.37 -5.08 25.75
C MET A 1 5.99 -4.79 26.31
N LYS A 2 5.86 -4.31 27.57
CA LYS A 2 4.55 -3.91 28.10
C LYS A 2 4.18 -2.59 27.42
N ASP A 3 3.00 -2.48 26.79
CA ASP A 3 2.53 -1.28 26.07
C ASP A 3 2.72 0.02 26.87
N THR A 4 2.62 -0.09 28.20
CA THR A 4 2.88 0.99 29.16
C THR A 4 4.28 1.62 29.01
N LEU A 5 5.32 0.86 28.68
CA LEU A 5 6.68 1.38 28.53
C LEU A 5 6.83 2.21 27.25
N ALA A 6 6.21 1.77 26.16
CA ALA A 6 6.19 2.49 24.90
C ALA A 6 5.45 3.83 25.05
N GLU A 7 4.32 3.82 25.75
CA GLU A 7 3.58 5.05 26.07
C GLU A 7 4.39 6.00 26.95
N GLN A 8 5.10 5.49 27.95
CA GLN A 8 5.98 6.29 28.81
C GLN A 8 7.13 6.92 28.01
N LEU A 9 7.70 6.17 27.06
CA LEU A 9 8.72 6.70 26.15
C LEU A 9 8.16 7.84 25.31
N LEU A 10 7.00 7.65 24.68
CA LEU A 10 6.36 8.68 23.87
C LEU A 10 6.05 9.93 24.70
N ALA A 11 5.48 9.76 25.89
CA ALA A 11 5.18 10.87 26.80
C ALA A 11 6.45 11.66 27.16
N LYS A 12 7.57 10.97 27.39
CA LYS A 12 8.87 11.61 27.65
C LYS A 12 9.38 12.38 26.43
N VAL A 13 9.28 11.81 25.22
CA VAL A 13 9.68 12.47 23.98
C VAL A 13 8.83 13.72 23.72
N MET A 14 7.54 13.65 24.03
CA MET A 14 6.58 14.73 23.80
C MET A 14 6.43 15.72 24.97
N ASN A 15 7.21 15.55 26.04
CA ASN A 15 7.09 16.35 27.28
C ASN A 15 5.63 16.47 27.77
N TRP A 16 4.87 15.37 27.65
CA TRP A 16 3.45 15.36 27.96
C TRP A 16 3.18 15.31 29.46
N SER A 17 2.18 16.07 29.88
CA SER A 17 1.61 15.97 31.23
C SER A 17 0.81 14.67 31.40
N PRO A 18 0.54 14.22 32.64
CA PRO A 18 -0.38 13.12 32.88
C PRO A 18 -1.74 13.30 32.21
N GLU A 19 -2.25 14.54 32.14
CA GLU A 19 -3.49 14.90 31.48
C GLU A 19 -3.42 14.68 29.96
N ASP A 20 -2.31 15.06 29.34
CA ASP A 20 -2.09 14.83 27.90
C ASP A 20 -2.05 13.34 27.57
N ILE A 21 -1.41 12.52 28.41
CA ILE A 21 -1.35 11.06 28.20
C ILE A 21 -2.76 10.48 28.23
N VAL A 22 -3.60 10.88 29.19
CA VAL A 22 -4.98 10.39 29.29
C VAL A 22 -5.80 10.79 28.06
N ARG A 23 -5.56 11.99 27.51
CA ARG A 23 -6.23 12.48 26.30
C ARG A 23 -5.79 11.72 25.04
N GLU A 24 -4.49 11.51 24.85
CA GLU A 24 -3.93 10.98 23.59
C GLU A 24 -3.90 9.45 23.54
N ARG A 25 -3.84 8.76 24.69
CA ARG A 25 -3.71 7.29 24.77
C ARG A 25 -4.79 6.53 23.97
N PRO A 26 -6.10 6.84 24.07
CA PRO A 26 -7.13 6.06 23.37
C PRO A 26 -6.93 6.05 21.85
N ASP A 27 -6.65 7.22 21.26
CA ASP A 27 -6.43 7.36 19.83
C ASP A 27 -5.19 6.58 19.38
N LEU A 28 -4.10 6.68 20.14
CA LEU A 28 -2.86 5.96 19.85
C LEU A 28 -3.04 4.45 19.89
N GLN A 29 -3.77 3.94 20.88
CA GLN A 29 -4.06 2.51 21.00
C GLN A 29 -4.93 2.00 19.84
N ILE A 30 -5.93 2.79 19.42
CA ILE A 30 -6.75 2.46 18.26
C ILE A 30 -5.91 2.46 16.99
N MET A 31 -5.09 3.49 16.77
CA MET A 31 -4.19 3.58 15.62
C MET A 31 -3.19 2.43 15.59
N ALA A 32 -2.53 2.12 16.70
CA ALA A 32 -1.61 1.01 16.81
C ALA A 32 -2.29 -0.30 16.44
N LYS A 33 -3.41 -0.62 17.10
CA LYS A 33 -4.09 -1.90 16.94
C LYS A 33 -4.68 -2.13 15.55
N TYR A 34 -5.31 -1.12 14.95
CA TYR A 34 -6.10 -1.29 13.73
C TYR A 34 -5.39 -0.84 12.46
N LYS A 35 -4.37 0.01 12.58
CA LYS A 35 -3.60 0.48 11.43
C LYS A 35 -2.21 -0.14 11.43
N TYR A 36 -1.38 0.21 12.41
CA TYR A 36 0.05 0.13 12.20
C TYR A 36 0.71 -1.16 12.72
N ASP A 37 0.23 -1.77 13.80
CA ASP A 37 0.84 -2.98 14.36
C ASP A 37 0.50 -4.24 13.54
N SER A 38 -0.54 -4.20 12.72
CA SER A 38 -0.90 -5.27 11.79
C SER A 38 -0.19 -5.18 10.44
N TYR A 39 0.59 -4.12 10.21
CA TYR A 39 1.26 -3.89 8.93
C TYR A 39 2.40 -4.90 8.75
N GLN A 40 2.25 -5.84 7.82
CA GLN A 40 3.09 -7.05 7.76
C GLN A 40 4.47 -6.87 7.12
N GLN A 41 4.84 -5.64 6.74
CA GLN A 41 6.12 -5.35 6.09
C GLN A 41 7.20 -4.78 7.02
N PHE A 42 6.94 -4.64 8.34
CA PHE A 42 7.94 -4.20 9.31
C PHE A 42 8.58 -5.35 10.08
N PHE A 43 9.76 -5.09 10.66
CA PHE A 43 10.54 -6.08 11.39
C PHE A 43 9.72 -6.71 12.53
N PRO A 44 9.87 -8.04 12.77
CA PRO A 44 9.20 -8.72 13.85
C PRO A 44 9.39 -8.01 15.19
N GLY A 45 8.30 -7.67 15.86
CA GLY A 45 8.33 -7.03 17.17
C GLY A 45 8.40 -5.50 17.16
N MET A 46 8.44 -4.84 16.00
CA MET A 46 8.25 -3.40 15.93
C MET A 46 6.80 -3.02 16.26
N ARG A 47 6.63 -2.04 17.14
CA ARG A 47 5.32 -1.48 17.52
C ARG A 47 5.21 -0.04 17.09
N PHE A 48 4.00 0.38 16.73
CA PHE A 48 3.73 1.74 16.26
C PHE A 48 4.13 2.80 17.28
N VAL A 49 3.73 2.63 18.54
CA VAL A 49 3.97 3.63 19.61
C VAL A 49 5.46 3.82 19.86
N GLU A 50 6.25 2.75 19.78
CA GLU A 50 7.71 2.82 19.93
C GLU A 50 8.35 3.49 18.71
N SER A 51 7.90 3.11 17.51
CA SER A 51 8.42 3.62 16.25
C SER A 51 8.15 5.12 16.10
N ILE A 52 6.95 5.57 16.44
CA ILE A 52 6.60 7.00 16.40
C ILE A 52 7.37 7.78 17.46
N ALA A 53 7.57 7.23 18.67
CA ALA A 53 8.38 7.89 19.71
C ALA A 53 9.83 8.05 19.26
N GLN A 54 10.43 7.01 18.67
CA GLN A 54 11.78 7.06 18.13
C GLN A 54 11.90 8.06 16.97
N TRP A 55 10.94 8.05 16.04
CA TRP A 55 10.89 8.99 14.92
C TRP A 55 10.73 10.44 15.38
N LEU A 56 9.87 10.71 16.37
CA LEU A 56 9.68 12.06 16.91
C LEU A 56 10.92 12.55 17.68
N ASN A 57 11.69 11.66 18.30
CA ASN A 57 12.88 12.04 19.05
C ASN A 57 14.01 12.63 18.18
N GLN A 58 13.93 12.50 16.85
CA GLN A 58 14.91 13.13 15.94
C GLN A 58 14.75 14.66 15.85
N PHE A 59 13.58 15.21 16.21
CA PHE A 59 13.33 16.64 16.14
C PHE A 59 13.87 17.35 17.39
N GLU A 60 14.46 18.53 17.19
CA GLU A 60 15.18 19.26 18.23
C GLU A 60 14.21 19.96 19.19
N THR A 61 13.16 20.58 18.65
CA THR A 61 12.21 21.36 19.44
C THR A 61 10.92 20.61 19.74
N ILE A 62 10.26 20.99 20.83
CA ILE A 62 8.97 20.41 21.20
C ILE A 62 7.86 20.79 20.21
N ASP A 63 7.97 21.97 19.60
CA ASP A 63 7.02 22.46 18.63
C ASP A 63 7.08 21.64 17.34
N GLU A 64 8.29 21.32 16.85
CA GLU A 64 8.47 20.42 15.70
C GLU A 64 7.89 19.03 15.98
N ARG A 65 8.15 18.47 17.16
CA ARG A 65 7.57 17.18 17.57
C ARG A 65 6.05 17.21 17.58
N THR A 66 5.47 18.31 18.08
CA THR A 66 4.02 18.50 18.13
C THR A 66 3.41 18.60 16.73
N ILE A 67 4.05 19.35 15.81
CA ILE A 67 3.63 19.44 14.41
C ILE A 67 3.69 18.07 13.74
N ALA A 68 4.80 17.36 13.88
CA ALA A 68 5.01 16.03 13.30
C ALA A 68 4.03 14.99 13.86
N TYR A 69 3.78 15.01 15.16
CA TYR A 69 2.79 14.16 15.82
C TYR A 69 1.37 14.40 15.27
N ASN A 70 0.96 15.67 15.20
CA ASN A 70 -0.35 16.04 14.66
C ASN A 70 -0.50 15.69 13.18
N PHE A 71 0.59 15.74 12.41
CA PHE A 71 0.60 15.27 11.03
C PHE A 71 0.32 13.76 10.96
N VAL A 72 1.01 12.94 11.76
CA VAL A 72 0.79 11.48 11.79
C VAL A 72 -0.63 11.15 12.25
N LYS A 73 -1.13 11.85 13.27
CA LYS A 73 -2.47 11.64 13.83
C LYS A 73 -3.59 12.05 12.86
N GLY A 74 -3.45 13.21 12.22
CA GLY A 74 -4.54 13.86 11.48
C GLY A 74 -4.47 13.75 9.96
N ARG A 75 -3.30 13.43 9.37
CA ARG A 75 -3.10 13.48 7.91
C ARG A 75 -2.52 12.21 7.31
N LEU A 76 -1.90 11.33 8.10
CA LEU A 76 -1.33 10.10 7.57
C LEU A 76 -2.45 9.14 7.17
N VAL A 77 -2.52 8.85 5.87
CA VAL A 77 -3.41 7.84 5.31
C VAL A 77 -2.76 6.49 5.48
N PHE A 78 -3.52 5.57 6.07
CA PHE A 78 -3.13 4.18 6.21
C PHE A 78 -3.83 3.37 5.12
N CYS A 79 -3.06 2.58 4.38
CA CYS A 79 -3.57 1.56 3.46
C CYS A 79 -3.17 0.19 4.02
N SER A 80 -4.16 -0.62 4.37
CA SER A 80 -3.94 -1.99 4.82
C SER A 80 -3.42 -2.88 3.70
N ASP A 81 -2.82 -4.02 4.07
CA ASP A 81 -2.39 -5.03 3.10
C ASP A 81 -3.56 -5.56 2.26
N ALA A 82 -4.76 -5.63 2.85
CA ALA A 82 -5.97 -6.04 2.15
C ALA A 82 -6.42 -4.99 1.11
N GLU A 83 -6.44 -3.70 1.48
CA GLU A 83 -6.76 -2.61 0.55
C GLU A 83 -5.71 -2.52 -0.57
N MET A 84 -4.43 -2.66 -0.23
CA MET A 84 -3.36 -2.68 -1.23
C MET A 84 -3.50 -3.88 -2.17
N GLY A 85 -3.81 -5.07 -1.64
CA GLY A 85 -4.07 -6.25 -2.45
C GLY A 85 -5.27 -6.07 -3.39
N GLN A 86 -6.32 -5.39 -2.93
CA GLN A 86 -7.46 -5.05 -3.77
C GLN A 86 -7.08 -4.07 -4.88
N LEU A 87 -6.30 -3.01 -4.58
CA LEU A 87 -5.77 -2.10 -5.60
C LEU A 87 -4.97 -2.87 -6.66
N VAL A 88 -4.06 -3.74 -6.24
CA VAL A 88 -3.25 -4.57 -7.13
C VAL A 88 -4.12 -5.50 -7.99
N SER A 89 -5.21 -6.06 -7.42
CA SER A 89 -6.13 -6.94 -8.16
C SER A 89 -6.84 -6.24 -9.32
N MET A 90 -7.11 -4.93 -9.18
CA MET A 90 -7.84 -4.14 -10.18
C MET A 90 -6.95 -3.67 -11.33
N VAL A 91 -5.63 -3.62 -11.14
CA VAL A 91 -4.69 -3.09 -12.14
C VAL A 91 -4.85 -3.76 -13.51
N TYR A 92 -4.97 -5.09 -13.54
CA TYR A 92 -5.13 -5.81 -14.79
C TYR A 92 -6.51 -5.61 -15.44
N PRO A 93 -7.64 -5.96 -14.80
CA PRO A 93 -8.96 -5.89 -15.43
C PRO A 93 -9.38 -4.46 -15.78
N ASP A 94 -9.00 -3.46 -14.98
CA ASP A 94 -9.53 -2.10 -15.10
C ASP A 94 -8.63 -1.16 -15.92
N TYR A 95 -7.33 -1.46 -16.00
CA TYR A 95 -6.37 -0.58 -16.68
C TYR A 95 -5.63 -1.29 -17.82
N ILE A 96 -4.97 -2.42 -17.54
CA ILE A 96 -4.14 -3.09 -18.56
C ILE A 96 -5.00 -3.72 -19.65
N ARG A 97 -6.00 -4.53 -19.29
CA ARG A 97 -6.85 -5.24 -20.25
C ARG A 97 -7.59 -4.28 -21.18
N PRO A 98 -8.19 -3.16 -20.72
CA PRO A 98 -8.78 -2.16 -21.61
C PRO A 98 -7.79 -1.53 -22.59
N LEU A 99 -6.54 -1.28 -22.17
CA LEU A 99 -5.49 -0.77 -23.07
C LEU A 99 -5.16 -1.79 -24.16
N LEU A 100 -5.00 -3.07 -23.79
CA LEU A 100 -4.74 -4.14 -24.76
C LEU A 100 -5.91 -4.33 -25.73
N LEU A 101 -7.16 -4.29 -25.25
CA LEU A 101 -8.35 -4.38 -26.10
C LEU A 101 -8.42 -3.21 -27.09
N LYS A 102 -8.17 -1.99 -26.61
CA LYS A 102 -8.16 -0.80 -27.45
C LYS A 102 -7.10 -0.87 -28.54
N GLU A 103 -5.91 -1.36 -28.19
CA GLU A 103 -4.83 -1.53 -29.15
C GLU A 103 -5.18 -2.61 -30.18
N THR A 104 -5.68 -3.76 -29.75
CA THR A 104 -6.11 -4.82 -30.67
C THR A 104 -7.22 -4.35 -31.60
N ALA A 105 -8.21 -3.61 -31.10
CA ALA A 105 -9.29 -3.07 -31.93
C ALA A 105 -8.74 -2.23 -33.10
N ARG A 106 -7.69 -1.44 -32.84
CA ARG A 106 -6.98 -0.66 -33.86
C ARG A 106 -6.25 -1.56 -34.86
N ILE A 107 -5.58 -2.61 -34.39
CA ILE A 107 -4.85 -3.57 -35.23
C ILE A 107 -5.79 -4.29 -36.20
N ILE A 108 -6.95 -4.76 -35.71
CA ILE A 108 -7.91 -5.52 -36.54
C ILE A 108 -8.93 -4.63 -37.27
N GLY A 109 -8.89 -3.31 -37.05
CA GLY A 109 -9.80 -2.36 -37.69
C GLY A 109 -11.26 -2.50 -37.29
N CYS A 110 -11.56 -2.87 -36.04
CA CYS A 110 -12.94 -3.04 -35.55
C CYS A 110 -13.32 -1.98 -34.50
N PRO A 111 -14.63 -1.69 -34.32
CA PRO A 111 -15.07 -0.77 -33.27
C PRO A 111 -14.70 -1.25 -31.85
N GLU A 112 -14.17 -0.33 -31.02
CA GLU A 112 -13.70 -0.62 -29.64
C GLU A 112 -14.78 -1.22 -28.72
N HIS A 113 -16.06 -0.96 -28.98
CA HIS A 113 -17.17 -1.48 -28.18
C HIS A 113 -17.42 -2.98 -28.38
N LEU A 114 -16.85 -3.61 -29.42
CA LEU A 114 -17.00 -5.05 -29.69
C LEU A 114 -16.04 -5.89 -28.83
N ILE A 115 -16.10 -5.69 -27.51
CA ILE A 115 -15.14 -6.21 -26.53
C ILE A 115 -14.96 -7.74 -26.64
N THR A 116 -16.06 -8.49 -26.73
CA THR A 116 -16.01 -9.96 -26.85
C THR A 116 -15.27 -10.40 -28.11
N LYS A 117 -15.61 -9.80 -29.25
CA LYS A 117 -14.98 -10.11 -30.54
C LYS A 117 -13.48 -9.80 -30.52
N ILE A 118 -13.09 -8.70 -29.89
CA ILE A 118 -11.68 -8.31 -29.75
C ILE A 118 -10.94 -9.29 -28.82
N ALA A 119 -11.53 -9.63 -27.67
CA ALA A 119 -10.91 -10.52 -26.68
C ALA A 119 -10.70 -11.95 -27.21
N GLU A 120 -11.61 -12.43 -28.07
CA GLU A 120 -11.54 -13.74 -28.72
C GLU A 120 -10.61 -13.74 -29.95
N SER A 121 -10.10 -12.59 -30.37
CA SER A 121 -9.23 -12.47 -31.54
C SER A 121 -7.84 -13.02 -31.27
N GLN A 122 -7.21 -13.60 -32.30
CA GLN A 122 -5.84 -14.10 -32.21
C GLN A 122 -4.85 -12.98 -31.89
N GLU A 123 -5.09 -11.78 -32.43
CA GLU A 123 -4.27 -10.59 -32.24
C GLU A 123 -4.26 -10.14 -30.78
N PHE A 124 -5.40 -10.19 -30.08
CA PHE A 124 -5.44 -9.93 -28.64
C PHE A 124 -4.60 -10.95 -27.87
N GLN A 125 -4.74 -12.24 -28.19
CA GLN A 125 -3.97 -13.31 -27.53
C GLN A 125 -2.46 -13.19 -27.79
N VAL A 126 -2.05 -12.70 -28.96
CA VAL A 126 -0.65 -12.42 -29.29
C VAL A 126 -0.15 -11.20 -28.52
N LEU A 127 -0.86 -10.08 -28.59
CA LEU A 127 -0.48 -8.83 -27.93
C LEU A 127 -0.39 -9.01 -26.41
N ARG A 128 -1.37 -9.72 -25.82
CA ARG A 128 -1.37 -10.08 -24.39
C ARG A 128 -0.10 -10.86 -24.04
N ARG A 129 0.27 -11.88 -24.83
CA ARG A 129 1.47 -12.71 -24.58
C ARG A 129 2.80 -11.98 -24.80
N GLN A 130 2.81 -10.96 -25.67
CA GLN A 130 3.98 -10.13 -25.94
C GLN A 130 4.16 -8.98 -24.94
N SER A 131 3.23 -8.81 -23.99
CA SER A 131 3.31 -7.78 -22.96
C SER A 131 4.23 -8.24 -21.82
N LEU A 132 5.17 -7.37 -21.44
CA LEU A 132 6.09 -7.57 -20.31
C LEU A 132 5.76 -6.56 -19.20
N PHE A 133 5.60 -7.05 -17.97
CA PHE A 133 5.33 -6.25 -16.78
C PHE A 133 6.60 -6.14 -15.94
N LEU A 134 7.08 -4.90 -15.79
CA LEU A 134 8.32 -4.59 -15.09
C LEU A 134 8.01 -3.99 -13.72
N SER A 135 8.65 -4.53 -12.68
CA SER A 135 8.73 -3.89 -11.37
C SER A 135 9.67 -2.69 -11.42
N LEU A 136 9.24 -1.53 -10.91
CA LEU A 136 10.09 -0.34 -10.78
C LEU A 136 10.59 -0.11 -9.35
N SER A 137 10.18 -0.95 -8.40
CA SER A 137 10.57 -0.86 -6.99
C SER A 137 10.39 -2.19 -6.26
N ASP A 138 11.15 -2.39 -5.18
CA ASP A 138 11.06 -3.60 -4.34
C ASP A 138 9.67 -3.78 -3.70
N SER A 139 8.90 -2.69 -3.59
CA SER A 139 7.54 -2.66 -3.05
C SER A 139 6.45 -2.63 -4.13
N SER A 140 6.76 -3.02 -5.38
CA SER A 140 5.81 -2.96 -6.51
C SER A 140 4.65 -3.97 -6.45
N HIS A 141 4.68 -4.90 -5.49
CA HIS A 141 3.71 -5.99 -5.37
C HIS A 141 3.56 -6.86 -6.64
N ILE A 142 4.59 -6.92 -7.49
CA ILE A 142 4.55 -7.63 -8.79
C ILE A 142 4.22 -9.13 -8.64
N ASP A 143 4.65 -9.76 -7.55
CA ASP A 143 4.32 -11.14 -7.23
C ASP A 143 2.84 -11.33 -6.85
N LEU A 144 2.25 -10.35 -6.16
CA LEU A 144 0.83 -10.38 -5.85
C LEU A 144 0.01 -10.15 -7.13
N PHE A 145 0.41 -9.18 -7.95
CA PHE A 145 -0.18 -8.92 -9.27
C PHE A 145 -0.21 -10.20 -10.14
N ARG A 146 0.91 -10.91 -10.27
CA ARG A 146 0.99 -12.17 -11.01
C ARG A 146 0.06 -13.24 -10.43
N ARG A 147 0.02 -13.37 -9.10
CA ARG A 147 -0.80 -14.40 -8.42
C ARG A 147 -2.30 -14.15 -8.58
N LEU A 148 -2.73 -12.89 -8.58
CA LEU A 148 -4.13 -12.52 -8.75
C LEU A 148 -4.60 -12.66 -10.21
N ASN A 149 -3.68 -12.70 -11.18
CA ASN A 149 -3.98 -12.72 -12.61
C ASN A 149 -3.45 -13.98 -13.33
N ARG A 150 -3.38 -15.13 -12.65
CA ARG A 150 -2.75 -16.36 -13.19
C ARG A 150 -3.37 -16.91 -14.47
N GLU A 151 -4.64 -16.64 -14.71
CA GLU A 151 -5.34 -17.10 -15.93
C GLU A 151 -4.99 -16.24 -17.15
N GLU A 152 -4.53 -15.01 -16.92
CA GLU A 152 -4.31 -13.99 -17.94
C GLU A 152 -2.82 -13.71 -18.20
N ILE A 153 -1.97 -13.86 -17.17
CA ILE A 153 -0.55 -13.50 -17.17
C ILE A 153 0.32 -14.68 -16.78
N SER A 154 1.30 -15.01 -17.61
CA SER A 154 2.28 -16.06 -17.33
C SER A 154 3.49 -15.55 -16.52
N HIS A 155 4.29 -16.47 -15.98
CA HIS A 155 5.51 -16.11 -15.25
C HIS A 155 6.55 -15.43 -16.14
N GLU A 156 6.62 -15.80 -17.42
CA GLU A 156 7.58 -15.26 -18.40
C GLU A 156 7.32 -13.78 -18.72
N GLN A 157 6.13 -13.29 -18.41
CA GLN A 157 5.73 -11.90 -18.63
C GLN A 157 6.06 -10.99 -17.45
N ILE A 158 6.70 -11.50 -16.39
CA ILE A 158 7.03 -10.73 -15.20
C ILE A 158 8.55 -10.60 -15.09
N TYR A 159 9.01 -9.37 -14.91
CA TYR A 159 10.38 -9.06 -14.54
C TYR A 159 10.37 -8.22 -13.26
N ALA A 160 11.06 -8.71 -12.23
CA ALA A 160 11.13 -8.10 -10.90
C ALA A 160 12.52 -7.55 -10.65
#